data_AF-A0AAF0BJ95-F1
#
_entry.id   AF-A0AAF0BJ95-F1
#
_cell.length_a   1.000
_cell.length_b   1.000
_cell.length_c   1.000
_cell.angle_alpha   90.00
_cell.angle_beta   90.00
_cell.angle_gamma   90.00
#
_symmetry.space_group_name_H-M   'P 1'
#
loop_
_entity.id
_entity.type
_entity.pdbx_description
1 polymer ?
#
loop_
_entity_poly.entity_id
_entity_poly.type
_entity_poly.pdbx_seq_one_letter_code
_entity_poly.pdbx_strand_id
1 'polypeptide(L)'
;MARTEKADPQVISKNIRMAAILSLMVAAPAAAQSELETGFEGALAACREWINNPASWQKGPQGFMDVMGMGDRLVPIREVIPPALPPESLRVANAFWRIKATDSAGYVLVVSGKIPMCHITGGGNADLQPAIEAVLASPRFTETWEPAEDLSNENLASTMFQDRQEPAFTIVITRALGPGERQDRTQLIATAVFNPEKAARGN
;
A
#
# COMPACT_ATOMS: atom_id res chain seq x y z
N MET A 1 -8.33 -66.14 61.74
CA MET A 1 -8.64 -67.12 60.67
C MET A 1 -8.17 -66.49 59.36
N ALA A 2 -6.94 -66.73 58.88
CA ALA A 2 -6.38 -67.94 58.25
C ALA A 2 -6.75 -68.08 56.76
N ARG A 3 -5.73 -67.94 55.87
CA ARG A 3 -5.44 -68.62 54.57
C ARG A 3 -6.53 -68.55 53.46
N THR A 4 -6.27 -68.50 52.14
CA THR A 4 -5.09 -68.66 51.26
C THR A 4 -5.54 -68.27 49.83
N GLU A 5 -4.67 -67.56 49.10
CA GLU A 5 -4.16 -67.89 47.76
C GLU A 5 -5.11 -68.32 46.62
N LYS A 6 -5.14 -67.55 45.52
CA LYS A 6 -4.78 -68.05 44.18
C LYS A 6 -4.53 -66.89 43.19
N ALA A 7 -3.34 -66.90 42.59
CA ALA A 7 -3.06 -66.22 41.33
C ALA A 7 -3.34 -67.19 40.17
N ASP A 8 -3.81 -66.68 39.02
CA ASP A 8 -3.22 -67.03 37.72
C ASP A 8 -3.59 -65.96 36.65
N PRO A 9 -2.71 -65.69 35.65
CA PRO A 9 -2.77 -64.56 34.73
C PRO A 9 -3.37 -64.96 33.38
N GLN A 10 -3.97 -63.99 32.68
CA GLN A 10 -4.24 -64.09 31.24
C GLN A 10 -3.94 -62.75 30.56
N VAL A 11 -2.72 -62.69 30.04
CA VAL A 11 -2.34 -62.18 28.71
C VAL A 11 -3.50 -61.66 27.87
N ILE A 12 -3.58 -60.35 27.62
CA ILE A 12 -3.98 -59.82 26.30
C ILE A 12 -3.14 -58.57 26.01
N SER A 13 -2.09 -58.78 25.21
CA SER A 13 -1.46 -57.76 24.39
C SER A 13 -2.51 -57.11 23.48
N LYS A 14 -2.60 -55.78 23.45
CA LYS A 14 -3.15 -55.05 22.30
C LYS A 14 -2.68 -53.59 22.30
N ASN A 15 -1.63 -53.37 21.52
CA ASN A 15 -1.46 -52.25 20.60
C ASN A 15 -1.60 -50.84 21.19
N ILE A 16 -0.47 -50.30 21.65
CA ILE A 16 -0.23 -48.84 21.69
C ILE A 16 -0.32 -48.33 20.26
N ARG A 17 -1.46 -47.73 19.90
CA ARG A 17 -1.55 -46.89 18.70
C ARG A 17 -1.03 -45.51 19.08
N MET A 18 0.23 -45.24 18.74
CA MET A 18 0.72 -43.88 18.57
C MET A 18 -0.16 -43.18 17.52
N ALA A 19 -1.02 -42.27 17.97
CA ALA A 19 -1.67 -41.33 17.09
C ALA A 19 -0.66 -40.21 16.79
N ALA A 20 0.07 -40.35 15.70
CA ALA A 20 0.81 -39.23 15.11
C ALA A 20 -0.22 -38.23 14.56
N ILE A 21 -0.43 -37.13 15.26
CA ILE A 21 -1.18 -35.98 14.75
C ILE A 21 -0.28 -35.31 13.72
N LEU A 22 -0.46 -35.64 12.44
CA LEU A 22 0.06 -34.83 11.35
C LEU A 22 -0.76 -33.53 11.32
N SER A 23 -0.21 -32.44 11.88
CA SER A 23 -0.69 -31.10 11.62
C SER A 23 -0.42 -30.77 10.15
N LEU A 24 -1.43 -30.96 9.30
CA LEU A 24 -1.46 -30.37 7.96
C LEU A 24 -1.52 -28.85 8.14
N MET A 25 -0.37 -28.18 8.02
CA MET A 25 -0.36 -26.76 7.73
C MET A 25 -0.96 -26.58 6.34
N VAL A 26 -2.25 -26.32 6.28
CA VAL A 26 -2.88 -25.77 5.08
C VAL A 26 -2.29 -24.38 4.91
N ALA A 27 -1.30 -24.25 4.04
CA ALA A 27 -0.86 -22.94 3.58
C ALA A 27 -2.09 -22.28 2.95
N ALA A 28 -2.59 -21.21 3.58
CA ALA A 28 -3.62 -20.38 2.97
C ALA A 28 -3.11 -19.96 1.59
N PRO A 29 -3.94 -20.02 0.53
CA PRO A 29 -3.52 -19.51 -0.76
C PRO A 29 -3.13 -18.04 -0.58
N ALA A 30 -1.94 -17.67 -1.05
CA ALA A 30 -1.59 -16.26 -1.18
C ALA A 30 -2.72 -15.61 -1.98
N ALA A 31 -3.51 -14.76 -1.33
CA ALA A 31 -4.58 -14.05 -2.02
C ALA A 31 -3.93 -13.28 -3.17
N ALA A 32 -4.39 -13.52 -4.39
CA ALA A 32 -3.90 -12.78 -5.54
C ALA A 32 -4.16 -11.30 -5.28
N GLN A 33 -3.09 -10.50 -5.30
CA GLN A 33 -3.15 -9.06 -5.13
C GLN A 33 -4.16 -8.47 -6.12
N SER A 34 -5.09 -7.64 -5.63
CA SER A 34 -6.08 -7.05 -6.52
C SER A 34 -5.44 -6.06 -7.49
N GLU A 35 -6.13 -5.79 -8.60
CA GLU A 35 -5.70 -4.77 -9.56
C GLU A 35 -5.71 -3.35 -8.98
N LEU A 36 -6.55 -3.11 -7.96
CA LEU A 36 -6.57 -1.87 -7.19
C LEU A 36 -5.31 -1.76 -6.32
N GLU A 37 -4.95 -2.83 -5.59
CA GLU A 37 -3.70 -2.87 -4.82
C GLU A 37 -2.49 -2.63 -5.71
N THR A 38 -2.40 -3.33 -6.85
CA THR A 38 -1.31 -3.18 -7.83
C THR A 38 -1.23 -1.74 -8.34
N GLY A 39 -2.38 -1.12 -8.66
CA GLY A 39 -2.45 0.26 -9.10
C GLY A 39 -1.96 1.27 -8.05
N PHE A 40 -2.33 1.07 -6.78
CA PHE A 40 -1.89 1.97 -5.71
C PHE A 40 -0.42 1.78 -5.36
N GLU A 41 0.06 0.54 -5.25
CA GLU A 41 1.48 0.24 -5.01
C GLU A 41 2.37 0.83 -6.08
N GLY A 42 2.01 0.65 -7.35
CA GLY A 42 2.80 1.21 -8.43
C GLY A 42 2.77 2.73 -8.44
N ALA A 43 1.65 3.37 -8.06
CA ALA A 43 1.60 4.83 -7.90
C ALA A 43 2.54 5.33 -6.78
N LEU A 44 2.59 4.63 -5.64
CA LEU A 44 3.52 4.94 -4.54
C LEU A 44 4.98 4.75 -4.96
N ALA A 45 5.30 3.65 -5.65
CA ALA A 45 6.64 3.40 -6.17
C ALA A 45 7.07 4.48 -7.17
N ALA A 46 6.15 4.91 -8.04
CA ALA A 46 6.37 6.00 -8.97
C ALA A 46 6.67 7.32 -8.25
N CYS A 47 5.88 7.67 -7.23
CA CYS A 47 6.11 8.88 -6.44
C CYS A 47 7.51 8.87 -5.82
N ARG A 48 7.90 7.74 -5.23
CA ARG A 48 9.22 7.58 -4.62
C ARG A 48 10.34 7.72 -5.64
N GLU A 49 10.23 7.05 -6.78
CA GLU A 49 11.21 7.16 -7.86
C GLU A 49 11.30 8.60 -8.38
N TRP A 50 10.17 9.24 -8.63
CA TRP A 50 10.14 10.62 -9.12
C TRP A 50 10.85 11.57 -8.16
N ILE A 51 10.55 11.47 -6.87
CA ILE A 51 11.09 12.39 -5.86
C ILE A 51 12.56 12.11 -5.58
N ASN A 52 12.95 10.84 -5.43
CA ASN A 52 14.31 10.47 -5.04
C ASN A 52 15.30 10.44 -6.22
N ASN A 53 14.82 10.45 -7.46
CA ASN A 53 15.65 10.48 -8.67
C ASN A 53 15.37 11.72 -9.52
N PRO A 54 15.80 12.93 -9.10
CA PRO A 54 15.52 14.17 -9.82
C PRO A 54 16.16 14.23 -11.22
N ALA A 55 17.16 13.39 -11.51
CA ALA A 55 17.71 13.26 -12.85
C ALA A 55 16.68 12.72 -13.86
N SER A 56 15.65 12.00 -13.39
CA SER A 56 14.53 11.54 -14.21
C SER A 56 13.70 12.71 -14.77
N TRP A 57 13.65 13.86 -14.09
CA TRP A 57 12.84 15.00 -14.51
C TRP A 57 13.30 15.61 -15.84
N GLN A 58 14.61 15.52 -16.11
CA GLN A 58 15.21 16.08 -17.33
C GLN A 58 15.17 15.10 -18.51
N LYS A 59 15.12 13.79 -18.24
CA LYS A 59 15.18 12.73 -19.26
C LYS A 59 13.81 12.35 -19.83
N GLY A 60 12.75 12.98 -19.32
CA GLY A 60 11.37 12.64 -19.65
C GLY A 60 10.86 11.45 -18.82
N PRO A 61 9.55 11.15 -18.90
CA PRO A 61 8.90 10.27 -17.93
C PRO A 61 9.18 8.78 -18.13
N GLN A 62 9.90 8.36 -19.18
CA GLN A 62 10.00 6.94 -19.55
C GLN A 62 10.54 6.05 -18.42
N GLY A 63 11.67 6.41 -17.80
CA GLY A 63 12.22 5.61 -16.69
C GLY A 63 11.28 5.51 -15.49
N PHE A 64 10.50 6.56 -15.24
CA PHE A 64 9.44 6.57 -14.22
C PHE A 64 8.25 5.67 -14.61
N MET A 65 7.90 5.62 -15.89
CA MET A 65 6.87 4.70 -16.39
C MET A 65 7.30 3.23 -16.31
N ASP A 66 8.59 2.96 -16.55
CA ASP A 66 9.15 1.62 -16.46
C ASP A 66 9.10 1.09 -15.01
N VAL A 67 9.40 1.95 -14.01
CA VAL A 67 9.32 1.59 -12.59
C VAL A 67 7.89 1.26 -12.15
N MET A 68 6.89 1.94 -12.70
CA MET A 68 5.48 1.61 -12.41
C MET A 68 5.09 0.20 -12.89
N GLY A 69 5.73 -0.32 -13.94
CA GLY A 69 5.42 -1.65 -14.47
C GLY A 69 3.99 -1.81 -14.99
N MET A 70 3.30 -0.71 -15.30
CA MET A 70 1.85 -0.70 -15.60
C MET A 70 1.50 -0.76 -17.10
N GLY A 71 2.51 -0.70 -17.98
CA GLY A 71 2.31 -0.81 -19.42
C GLY A 71 1.22 0.13 -19.96
N ASP A 72 0.23 -0.45 -20.63
CA ASP A 72 -0.90 0.24 -21.26
C ASP A 72 -1.95 0.81 -20.28
N ARG A 73 -1.89 0.44 -19.00
CA ARG A 73 -2.79 0.95 -17.96
C ARG A 73 -2.42 2.34 -17.49
N LEU A 74 -1.20 2.77 -17.80
CA LEU A 74 -0.71 4.11 -17.51
C LEU A 74 -0.92 5.01 -18.73
N VAL A 75 -1.83 5.98 -18.61
CA VAL A 75 -2.21 6.86 -19.71
C VAL A 75 -1.84 8.30 -19.35
N PRO A 76 -0.97 8.98 -20.11
CA PRO A 76 -0.74 10.40 -19.92
C PRO A 76 -2.02 11.18 -20.25
N ILE A 77 -2.37 12.13 -19.39
CA ILE A 77 -3.55 12.99 -19.57
C ILE A 77 -3.13 14.46 -19.48
N ARG A 78 -3.91 15.34 -20.11
CA ARG A 78 -3.58 16.78 -20.16
C ARG A 78 -4.08 17.55 -18.95
N GLU A 79 -5.15 17.07 -18.34
CA GLU A 79 -5.84 17.72 -17.25
C GLU A 79 -6.53 16.69 -16.37
N VAL A 80 -6.84 17.11 -15.15
CA VAL A 80 -7.53 16.32 -14.14
C VAL A 80 -8.68 17.13 -13.58
N ILE A 81 -9.68 16.45 -13.03
CA ILE A 81 -10.78 17.12 -12.33
C ILE A 81 -10.25 17.89 -11.11
N PRO A 82 -10.92 18.98 -10.67
CA PRO A 82 -10.42 19.80 -9.56
C PRO A 82 -10.07 19.05 -8.27
N PRO A 83 -10.84 18.02 -7.83
CA PRO A 83 -10.49 17.22 -6.64
C PRO A 83 -9.21 16.38 -6.77
N ALA A 84 -8.69 16.18 -7.98
CA ALA A 84 -7.47 15.45 -8.27
C ALA A 84 -6.24 16.36 -8.43
N LEU A 85 -6.43 17.68 -8.32
CA LEU A 85 -5.33 18.63 -8.36
C LEU A 85 -4.62 18.64 -6.99
N PRO A 86 -3.28 18.75 -6.99
CA PRO A 86 -2.53 19.00 -5.77
C PRO A 86 -2.99 20.28 -5.04
N PRO A 87 -2.60 20.48 -3.77
CA PRO A 87 -2.66 21.79 -3.12
C PRO A 87 -2.06 22.90 -3.99
N GLU A 88 -2.64 24.09 -3.96
CA GLU A 88 -2.32 25.18 -4.89
C GLU A 88 -0.83 25.55 -4.91
N SER A 89 -0.20 25.59 -3.74
CA SER A 89 1.24 25.86 -3.60
C SER A 89 2.13 24.83 -4.30
N LEU A 90 1.61 23.63 -4.61
CA LEU A 90 2.33 22.56 -5.29
C LEU A 90 1.98 22.46 -6.79
N ARG A 91 1.13 23.36 -7.31
CA ARG A 91 0.69 23.35 -8.71
C ARG A 91 1.69 23.99 -9.67
N VAL A 92 2.91 23.49 -9.66
CA VAL A 92 4.01 24.05 -10.45
C VAL A 92 4.50 23.03 -11.46
N ALA A 93 4.39 23.34 -12.75
CA ALA A 93 4.85 22.49 -13.85
C ALA A 93 4.41 21.02 -13.69
N ASN A 94 3.11 20.81 -13.43
CA ASN A 94 2.58 19.48 -13.19
C ASN A 94 2.42 18.68 -14.49
N ALA A 95 2.69 17.38 -14.38
CA ALA A 95 2.34 16.39 -15.38
C ALA A 95 1.41 15.36 -14.74
N PHE A 96 0.52 14.79 -15.55
CA PHE A 96 -0.61 13.99 -15.08
C PHE A 96 -0.66 12.64 -15.79
N TRP A 97 -0.92 11.59 -15.02
CA TRP A 97 -1.17 10.25 -15.53
C TRP A 97 -2.42 9.68 -14.89
N ARG A 98 -3.19 8.93 -15.69
CA ARG A 98 -4.23 8.05 -15.21
C ARG A 98 -3.69 6.64 -15.14
N ILE A 99 -3.87 6.00 -13.99
CA ILE A 99 -3.62 4.59 -13.77
C ILE A 99 -4.97 3.88 -13.76
N LYS A 100 -5.24 3.10 -14.80
CA LYS A 100 -6.47 2.31 -14.93
C LYS A 100 -6.32 1.01 -14.13
N ALA A 101 -6.77 1.03 -12.88
CA ALA A 101 -6.78 -0.18 -12.06
C ALA A 101 -7.84 -1.17 -12.58
N THR A 102 -9.05 -0.67 -12.83
CA THR A 102 -10.17 -1.40 -13.46
C THR A 102 -10.78 -0.54 -14.56
N ASP A 103 -11.83 -1.04 -15.22
CA ASP A 103 -12.58 -0.28 -16.22
C ASP A 103 -13.25 0.98 -15.65
N SER A 104 -13.66 0.95 -14.37
CA SER A 104 -14.45 2.01 -13.73
C SER A 104 -13.78 2.67 -12.53
N ALA A 105 -12.58 2.24 -12.14
CA ALA A 105 -11.86 2.79 -10.99
C ALA A 105 -10.35 2.76 -11.19
N GLY A 106 -9.65 3.64 -10.48
CA GLY A 106 -8.20 3.71 -10.52
C GLY A 106 -7.66 4.95 -9.86
N TYR A 107 -6.49 5.36 -10.31
CA TYR A 107 -5.72 6.42 -9.69
C TYR A 107 -5.34 7.50 -10.70
N VAL A 108 -5.14 8.71 -10.20
CA VAL A 108 -4.49 9.80 -10.91
C VAL A 108 -3.21 10.11 -10.18
N LEU A 109 -2.12 10.16 -10.92
CA LEU A 109 -0.79 10.48 -10.44
C LEU A 109 -0.40 11.84 -11.01
N VAL A 110 -0.04 12.76 -10.14
CA VAL A 110 0.42 14.10 -10.47
C VAL A 110 1.81 14.30 -9.89
N VAL A 111 2.75 14.70 -10.72
CA VAL A 111 4.11 15.04 -10.28
C VAL A 111 4.48 16.43 -10.76
N SER A 112 5.50 17.03 -10.17
CA SER A 112 6.07 18.29 -10.65
C SER A 112 7.46 18.09 -11.22
N GLY A 113 7.73 18.73 -12.36
CA GLY A 113 9.08 18.81 -12.94
C GLY A 113 9.95 19.92 -12.33
N LYS A 114 9.48 20.65 -11.32
CA LYS A 114 10.19 21.78 -10.71
C LYS A 114 10.34 21.70 -9.19
N ILE A 115 9.42 21.03 -8.52
CA ILE A 115 9.47 20.81 -7.07
C ILE A 115 9.38 19.32 -6.79
N PRO A 116 10.10 18.80 -5.77
CA PRO A 116 10.09 17.38 -5.45
C PRO A 116 8.80 17.01 -4.71
N MET A 117 7.73 16.89 -5.48
CA MET A 117 6.41 16.51 -5.00
C MET A 117 5.76 15.48 -5.91
N CYS A 118 4.84 14.74 -5.30
CA CYS A 118 3.96 13.81 -5.97
C CYS A 118 2.58 13.86 -5.29
N HIS A 119 1.52 13.63 -6.04
CA HIS A 119 0.16 13.64 -5.55
C HIS A 119 -0.64 12.55 -6.25
N ILE A 120 -1.28 11.69 -5.46
CA ILE A 120 -2.10 10.59 -5.92
C ILE A 120 -3.53 10.87 -5.48
N THR A 121 -4.49 10.71 -6.37
CA THR A 121 -5.90 10.58 -5.99
C THR A 121 -6.48 9.28 -6.52
N GLY A 122 -7.38 8.68 -5.75
CA GLY A 122 -8.03 7.42 -6.11
C GLY A 122 -9.56 7.54 -6.02
N GLY A 123 -10.25 6.89 -6.95
CA GLY A 123 -11.70 6.91 -7.00
C GLY A 123 -12.27 6.11 -8.16
N GLY A 124 -13.60 6.18 -8.31
CA GLY A 124 -14.38 5.44 -9.29
C GLY A 124 -15.47 4.60 -8.63
N ASN A 125 -16.06 3.69 -9.39
CA ASN A 125 -17.23 2.90 -8.94
C ASN A 125 -16.86 1.66 -8.11
N ALA A 126 -15.56 1.40 -7.91
CA ALA A 126 -15.10 0.34 -7.03
C ALA A 126 -14.86 0.90 -5.61
N ASP A 127 -14.92 0.04 -4.61
CA ASP A 127 -14.45 0.36 -3.27
C ASP A 127 -12.91 0.25 -3.23
N LEU A 128 -12.23 1.38 -3.01
CA LEU A 128 -10.78 1.42 -2.92
C LEU A 128 -10.27 1.11 -1.51
N GLN A 129 -11.10 1.23 -0.47
CA GLN A 129 -10.62 1.17 0.92
C GLN A 129 -9.90 -0.17 1.21
N PRO A 130 -10.47 -1.35 0.91
CA PRO A 130 -9.81 -2.62 1.24
C PRO A 130 -8.44 -2.77 0.57
N ALA A 131 -8.35 -2.31 -0.68
CA ALA A 131 -7.09 -2.33 -1.43
C ALA A 131 -6.05 -1.37 -0.82
N ILE A 132 -6.48 -0.18 -0.41
CA ILE A 132 -5.59 0.79 0.23
C ILE A 132 -5.04 0.24 1.55
N GLU A 133 -5.89 -0.28 2.43
CA GLU A 133 -5.46 -0.84 3.72
C GLU A 133 -4.54 -2.06 3.53
N ALA A 134 -4.83 -2.92 2.55
CA ALA A 134 -3.97 -4.05 2.22
C ALA A 134 -2.55 -3.58 1.81
N VAL A 135 -2.45 -2.52 1.00
CA VAL A 135 -1.15 -1.93 0.61
C VAL A 135 -0.43 -1.34 1.82
N LEU A 136 -1.12 -0.57 2.67
CA LEU A 136 -0.50 0.05 3.85
C LEU A 136 -0.04 -0.98 4.89
N ALA A 137 -0.72 -2.13 4.98
CA ALA A 137 -0.33 -3.24 5.84
C ALA A 137 0.75 -4.15 5.21
N SER A 138 1.09 -3.96 3.94
CA SER A 138 2.02 -4.85 3.23
C SER A 138 3.46 -4.75 3.76
N PRO A 139 4.25 -5.83 3.69
CA PRO A 139 5.69 -5.78 4.01
C PRO A 139 6.43 -4.74 3.18
N ARG A 140 6.18 -4.68 1.87
CA ARG A 140 6.82 -3.72 0.96
C ARG A 140 6.62 -2.27 1.42
N PHE A 141 5.41 -1.93 1.85
CA PHE A 141 5.12 -0.59 2.36
C PHE A 141 5.79 -0.36 3.70
N THR A 142 5.62 -1.26 4.67
CA THR A 142 6.13 -1.09 6.06
C THR A 142 7.65 -1.16 6.19
N GLU A 143 8.33 -1.82 5.26
CA GLU A 143 9.80 -1.81 5.12
C GLU A 143 10.34 -0.50 4.55
N THR A 144 9.52 0.26 3.82
CA THR A 144 9.91 1.54 3.20
C THR A 144 9.47 2.74 4.05
N TRP A 145 8.30 2.64 4.66
CA TRP A 145 7.62 3.73 5.32
C TRP A 145 7.43 3.44 6.81
N GLU A 146 7.56 4.49 7.62
CA GLU A 146 7.17 4.47 9.01
C GLU A 146 6.09 5.50 9.30
N PRO A 147 5.06 5.17 10.10
CA PRO A 147 4.07 6.14 10.51
C PRO A 147 4.72 7.17 11.44
N ALA A 148 4.48 8.45 11.16
CA ALA A 148 5.01 9.56 11.93
C ALA A 148 3.92 10.27 12.75
N GLU A 149 2.72 10.42 12.20
CA GLU A 149 1.61 11.13 12.85
C GLU A 149 0.25 10.65 12.32
N ASP A 150 -0.73 10.46 13.19
CA ASP A 150 -2.12 10.25 12.80
C ASP A 150 -2.90 11.57 12.87
N LEU A 151 -3.50 11.93 11.74
CA LEU A 151 -4.23 13.18 11.48
C LEU A 151 -5.73 12.92 11.26
N SER A 152 -6.22 11.76 11.70
CA SER A 152 -7.57 11.26 11.41
C SER A 152 -8.68 12.13 12.04
N ASN A 153 -9.85 12.14 11.40
CA ASN A 153 -11.08 12.71 11.94
C ASN A 153 -12.24 11.72 11.77
N GLU A 154 -13.45 12.07 12.22
CA GLU A 154 -14.60 11.15 12.28
C GLU A 154 -15.00 10.50 10.94
N ASN A 155 -14.57 11.04 9.80
CA ASN A 155 -15.00 10.56 8.47
C ASN A 155 -13.84 10.12 7.55
N LEU A 156 -12.58 10.26 7.99
CA LEU A 156 -11.40 10.01 7.19
C LEU A 156 -10.24 9.54 8.06
N ALA A 157 -9.58 8.46 7.63
CA ALA A 157 -8.28 8.09 8.15
C ALA A 157 -7.21 8.90 7.42
N SER A 158 -6.38 9.65 8.14
CA SER A 158 -5.26 10.38 7.57
C SER A 158 -4.02 10.10 8.40
N THR A 159 -2.96 9.64 7.75
CA THR A 159 -1.70 9.28 8.42
C THR A 159 -0.55 9.88 7.64
N MET A 160 0.37 10.55 8.33
CA MET A 160 1.66 10.95 7.78
C MET A 160 2.64 9.80 7.94
N PHE A 161 3.30 9.46 6.86
CA PHE A 161 4.40 8.50 6.81
C PHE A 161 5.69 9.20 6.40
N GLN A 162 6.79 8.66 6.85
CA GLN A 162 8.14 9.09 6.54
C GLN A 162 8.91 7.93 5.90
N ASP A 163 9.69 8.21 4.86
CA ASP A 163 10.54 7.20 4.24
C ASP A 163 11.69 6.87 5.21
N ARG A 164 11.92 5.57 5.43
CA ARG A 164 12.92 5.05 6.37
C ARG A 164 14.36 5.29 5.90
N GLN A 165 14.58 5.33 4.58
CA GLN A 165 15.89 5.55 3.98
C GLN A 165 16.15 7.03 3.72
N GLU A 166 15.09 7.81 3.49
CA GLU A 166 15.17 9.25 3.25
C GLU A 166 14.20 10.02 4.16
N PRO A 167 14.59 10.33 5.40
CA PRO A 167 13.76 11.05 6.38
C PRO A 167 13.15 12.37 5.89
N ALA A 168 13.77 13.03 4.91
CA ALA A 168 13.25 14.26 4.30
C ALA A 168 12.05 14.02 3.38
N PHE A 169 11.84 12.78 2.95
CA PHE A 169 10.72 12.38 2.13
C PHE A 169 9.55 11.92 3.01
N THR A 170 8.44 12.66 2.94
CA THR A 170 7.21 12.34 3.67
C THR A 170 6.03 12.22 2.73
N ILE A 171 5.02 11.46 3.16
CA ILE A 171 3.74 11.34 2.46
C ILE A 171 2.59 11.39 3.47
N VAL A 172 1.58 12.20 3.19
CA VAL A 172 0.31 12.17 3.92
C VAL A 172 -0.68 11.37 3.09
N ILE A 173 -1.23 10.30 3.66
CA ILE A 173 -2.21 9.42 3.01
C ILE A 173 -3.55 9.56 3.73
N THR A 174 -4.52 10.15 3.05
CA THR A 174 -5.89 10.31 3.50
C THR A 174 -6.81 9.38 2.72
N ARG A 175 -7.56 8.50 3.40
CA ARG A 175 -8.51 7.58 2.77
C ARG A 175 -9.83 7.47 3.53
N ALA A 176 -10.83 6.87 2.87
CA ALA A 176 -12.07 6.44 3.50
C ALA A 176 -11.79 5.59 4.76
N LEU A 177 -12.59 5.76 5.81
CA LEU A 177 -12.37 5.09 7.10
C LEU A 177 -12.79 3.61 7.00
N GLY A 178 -13.96 3.35 6.43
CA GLY A 178 -14.54 2.03 6.26
C GLY A 178 -14.72 1.60 4.80
N PRO A 179 -14.88 0.28 4.55
CA PRO A 179 -15.34 -0.21 3.26
C PRO A 179 -16.70 0.37 2.88
N GLY A 180 -16.90 0.64 1.58
CA GLY A 180 -18.14 1.18 1.01
C GLY A 180 -18.32 2.69 1.20
N GLU A 181 -17.45 3.35 1.94
CA GLU A 181 -17.55 4.79 2.18
C GLU A 181 -17.01 5.61 1.02
N ARG A 182 -17.57 6.81 0.82
CA ARG A 182 -17.09 7.81 -0.14
C ARG A 182 -17.04 7.36 -1.61
N GLN A 183 -17.79 6.33 -2.00
CA GLN A 183 -17.86 5.86 -3.39
C GLN A 183 -18.43 6.90 -4.38
N ASP A 184 -19.11 7.92 -3.89
CA ASP A 184 -19.64 9.05 -4.67
C ASP A 184 -18.60 10.16 -4.95
N ARG A 185 -17.38 10.03 -4.43
CA ARG A 185 -16.32 11.07 -4.48
C ARG A 185 -14.92 10.47 -4.43
N THR A 186 -13.91 11.31 -4.26
CA THR A 186 -12.53 10.87 -4.03
C THR A 186 -12.43 10.04 -2.74
N GLN A 187 -11.93 8.82 -2.89
CA GLN A 187 -11.77 7.84 -1.80
C GLN A 187 -10.34 7.85 -1.21
N LEU A 188 -9.36 8.31 -1.99
CA LEU A 188 -7.96 8.40 -1.60
C LEU A 188 -7.35 9.71 -2.07
N ILE A 189 -6.57 10.34 -1.19
CA ILE A 189 -5.65 11.42 -1.50
C ILE A 189 -4.33 11.09 -0.81
N ALA A 190 -3.24 11.01 -1.56
CA ALA A 190 -1.90 10.91 -1.00
C ALA A 190 -1.03 12.03 -1.56
N THR A 191 -0.37 12.81 -0.70
CA THR A 191 0.54 13.88 -1.14
C THR A 191 1.90 13.65 -0.53
N ALA A 192 2.91 13.50 -1.39
CA ALA A 192 4.27 13.23 -1.01
C ALA A 192 5.15 14.44 -1.36
N VAL A 193 6.07 14.80 -0.47
CA VAL A 193 6.98 15.94 -0.64
C VAL A 193 8.35 15.62 -0.06
N PHE A 194 9.39 16.19 -0.67
CA PHE A 194 10.74 16.19 -0.11
C PHE A 194 11.04 17.54 0.53
N ASN A 195 11.45 17.53 1.80
CA ASN A 195 11.87 18.73 2.51
C ASN A 195 13.40 18.78 2.65
N PRO A 196 14.11 19.56 1.81
CA PRO A 196 15.58 19.61 1.84
C PRO A 196 16.13 20.17 3.16
N GLU A 197 15.37 20.98 3.89
CA GLU A 197 15.81 21.48 5.20
C GLU A 197 15.83 20.37 6.25
N LYS A 198 14.91 19.39 6.14
CA LYS A 198 14.91 18.21 7.01
C LYS A 198 16.08 17.29 6.69
N ALA A 199 16.44 17.14 5.40
CA ALA A 199 17.63 16.40 4.98
C ALA A 199 18.91 17.01 5.57
N ALA A 200 19.04 18.34 5.53
CA ALA A 200 20.23 19.04 6.00
C ALA A 200 20.44 18.97 7.54
N ARG A 201 19.39 18.67 8.32
CA ARG A 201 19.45 18.56 9.79
C ARG A 201 19.66 17.13 10.29
N GLY A 202 19.61 16.13 9.40
CA GLY A 202 19.65 14.71 9.73
C GLY A 202 21.04 14.06 9.71
N ASN A 203 22.12 14.85 9.59
CA ASN A 203 23.52 14.38 9.66
C ASN A 203 24.21 14.83 10.95
#